data_AF-E2BMJ6-F1
#
_entry.id   AF-E2BMJ6-F1
#
_cell.length_a   1.000
_cell.length_b   1.000
_cell.length_c   1.000
_cell.angle_alpha   90.00
_cell.angle_beta   90.00
_cell.angle_gamma   90.00
#
_symmetry.space_group_name_H-M   'P 1'
#
loop_
_entity.id
_entity.type
_entity.pdbx_description
1 polymer ?
#
loop_
_entity_poly.entity_id
_entity_poly.type
_entity_poly.pdbx_seq_one_letter_code
_entity_poly.pdbx_strand_id
1 'polypeptide(L)' 'RPQRRELVEWIMEQQQVNADFSNKIIFSDEAHFHLDGLVNRQNCRIWGSENPRVIVEKQMHPQRVTVWCGF' A
#
# COMPACT_ATOMS: atom_id res chain seq x y z
N ARG A 1 -4.54 19.63 -11.96
CA ARG A 1 -5.22 20.17 -10.74
C ARG A 1 -4.49 19.60 -9.53
N PRO A 2 -3.97 20.41 -8.60
CA PRO A 2 -3.11 19.94 -7.52
C PRO A 2 -3.94 19.41 -6.33
N GLN A 3 -4.82 18.43 -6.59
CA GLN A 3 -5.81 17.90 -5.63
C GLN A 3 -5.19 17.44 -4.30
N ARG A 4 -3.97 16.87 -4.35
CA ARG A 4 -3.24 16.47 -3.14
C ARG A 4 -2.85 17.65 -2.27
N ARG A 5 -2.49 18.78 -2.88
CA ARG A 5 -2.08 19.98 -2.15
C ARG A 5 -3.28 20.64 -1.49
N GLU A 6 -4.38 20.78 -2.22
CA GLU A 6 -5.64 21.32 -1.72
C GLU A 6 -6.15 20.53 -0.50
N LEU A 7 -6.09 19.19 -0.56
CA LEU A 7 -6.45 18.32 0.56
C LEU A 7 -5.57 18.57 1.80
N VAL A 8 -4.26 18.67 1.61
CA VAL A 8 -3.31 18.88 2.73
C VAL A 8 -3.54 20.24 3.38
N GLU A 9 -3.71 21.29 2.58
CA GLU A 9 -4.00 22.64 3.06
C GLU A 9 -5.28 22.64 3.90
N TRP A 10 -6.35 22.00 3.42
CA TRP A 10 -7.61 21.88 4.16
C TRP A 10 -7.47 21.09 5.49
N ILE A 11 -6.79 19.95 5.49
CA ILE A 11 -6.58 19.17 6.73
C ILE A 11 -5.80 20.00 7.76
N MET A 12 -4.79 20.75 7.31
CA MET A 12 -4.01 21.62 8.20
C MET A 12 -4.88 22.71 8.84
N GLU A 13 -5.80 23.32 8.08
CA GLU A 13 -6.77 24.29 8.62
C GLU A 13 -7.69 23.66 9.68
N GLN A 14 -8.23 22.47 9.43
CA GLN A 14 -9.08 21.77 10.40
C GLN A 14 -8.35 21.44 11.70
N GLN A 15 -7.06 21.10 11.61
CA GLN A 15 -6.21 20.83 12.76
C GLN A 15 -5.96 22.09 13.61
N GLN A 16 -5.93 23.28 13.02
CA GLN A 16 -5.84 24.55 13.77
C GLN A 16 -7.15 24.87 14.51
N VAL A 17 -8.29 24.53 13.93
CA VAL A 17 -9.62 24.75 14.56
C VAL A 17 -9.86 23.76 15.71
N ASN A 18 -9.41 22.52 15.55
CA ASN A 18 -9.55 21.48 16.56
C ASN A 18 -8.28 20.61 16.58
N ALA A 19 -7.51 20.71 17.66
CA ALA A 19 -6.28 19.94 17.84
C ALA A 19 -6.51 18.41 17.84
N ASP A 20 -7.74 17.95 18.12
CA ASP A 20 -8.11 16.53 18.08
C ASP A 20 -8.81 16.13 16.77
N PHE A 21 -8.77 16.96 15.72
CA PHE A 21 -9.46 16.68 14.46
C PHE A 21 -9.02 15.34 13.84
N SER A 22 -7.72 15.04 13.86
CA SER A 22 -7.18 13.76 13.38
C SER A 22 -7.83 12.54 14.02
N ASN A 23 -8.18 12.60 15.30
CA ASN A 23 -8.76 11.48 16.05
C ASN A 23 -10.22 11.21 15.68
N LYS A 24 -10.85 12.11 14.91
CA LYS A 24 -12.22 11.97 14.42
C LYS A 24 -12.29 11.34 13.03
N ILE A 25 -11.14 11.14 12.38
CA ILE A 25 -11.05 10.53 11.06
C ILE A 25 -10.84 9.03 11.24
N ILE A 26 -11.75 8.23 10.69
CA ILE A 26 -11.54 6.79 10.52
C ILE A 26 -11.07 6.57 9.09
N PHE A 27 -9.84 6.11 8.94
CA PHE A 27 -9.32 5.70 7.65
C PHE A 27 -9.78 4.28 7.37
N SER A 28 -9.93 3.93 6.09
CA SER A 28 -10.09 2.53 5.70
C SER A 28 -9.29 2.24 4.45
N ASP A 29 -8.91 0.98 4.31
CA ASP A 29 -8.17 0.50 3.15
C ASP A 29 -8.54 -0.95 2.84
N GLU A 30 -8.26 -1.34 1.60
CA GLU A 30 -8.37 -2.71 1.13
C GLU A 30 -6.97 -3.23 0.78
N ALA A 31 -6.59 -4.36 1.38
CA ALA A 31 -5.31 -5.01 1.13
C ALA A 31 -5.51 -6.47 0.68
N HIS A 32 -4.67 -6.91 -0.25
CA HIS A 32 -4.59 -8.30 -0.68
C HIS A 32 -3.37 -8.99 -0.07
N PHE A 33 -3.60 -10.11 0.61
CA PHE A 33 -2.56 -10.96 1.16
C PHE A 33 -2.48 -12.27 0.37
N HIS A 34 -1.30 -12.56 -0.16
CA HIS A 34 -1.03 -13.81 -0.86
C HIS A 34 -0.77 -14.92 0.15
N LEU A 35 -1.46 -16.06 0.00
CA LEU A 35 -1.33 -17.21 0.92
C LEU A 35 -0.13 -18.10 0.61
N ASP A 36 0.44 -17.95 -0.59
CA ASP A 36 1.54 -18.75 -1.14
C ASP A 36 2.93 -18.11 -0.90
N GLY A 37 3.03 -17.10 -0.01
CA GLY A 37 4.30 -16.42 0.28
C GLY A 37 4.83 -15.61 -0.91
N LEU A 38 3.98 -15.33 -1.89
CA LEU A 38 4.37 -14.67 -3.10
C LEU A 38 4.83 -13.22 -2.85
N VAL A 39 6.09 -12.96 -3.18
CA VAL A 39 6.65 -11.60 -3.19
C VAL A 39 6.23 -10.87 -4.47
N ASN A 40 5.76 -9.62 -4.33
CA ASN A 40 5.45 -8.76 -5.47
C ASN A 40 6.67 -8.68 -6.40
N ARG A 41 6.48 -8.89 -7.71
CA ARG A 41 7.56 -8.83 -8.72
C ARG A 41 8.31 -7.51 -8.70
N GLN A 42 7.65 -6.41 -8.36
CA GLN A 42 8.28 -5.09 -8.24
C GLN A 42 9.27 -5.01 -7.07
N ASN A 43 9.08 -5.83 -6.03
CA ASN A 43 9.96 -5.93 -4.87
C ASN A 43 10.94 -7.11 -4.96
N CYS A 44 10.76 -8.03 -5.90
CA CYS A 44 11.64 -9.19 -6.10
C CYS A 44 12.86 -8.78 -6.94
N ARG A 45 13.97 -8.45 -6.27
CA ARG A 45 15.25 -8.13 -6.93
C ARG A 45 16.27 -9.21 -6.64
N ILE A 46 16.68 -9.92 -7.69
CA ILE A 46 17.72 -10.94 -7.63
C ILE A 46 19.06 -10.25 -7.92
N TRP A 47 20.00 -10.36 -6.98
CA TRP A 47 21.34 -9.80 -7.11
C TRP A 47 22.35 -10.90 -7.47
N GLY A 48 23.34 -10.55 -8.29
CA GLY A 48 24.45 -11.43 -8.68
C GLY A 48 25.59 -10.61 -9.30
N SER A 49 26.81 -11.14 -9.27
CA SER A 49 27.98 -10.53 -9.92
C SER A 49 27.89 -10.59 -11.45
N GLU A 50 27.07 -11.50 -11.98
CA GLU A 50 26.74 -11.68 -13.39
C GLU A 50 25.22 -11.84 -13.56
N ASN A 51 24.71 -11.72 -14.80
CA ASN A 51 23.28 -11.89 -15.07
C ASN A 51 22.83 -13.30 -14.65
N PRO A 52 21.99 -13.43 -13.61
CA PRO A 52 21.74 -14.71 -12.98
C PRO A 52 20.79 -15.61 -13.81
N ARG A 53 20.21 -15.10 -14.91
CA ARG A 53 19.28 -15.82 -15.82
C ARG A 53 18.17 -16.59 -15.09
N VAL A 54 17.75 -16.10 -13.92
CA VAL A 54 16.77 -16.82 -13.09
C VAL A 54 15.38 -16.64 -13.69
N ILE A 55 14.73 -17.77 -13.93
CA ILE A 55 13.31 -17.85 -14.24
C ILE A 55 12.61 -18.29 -12.96
N VAL A 56 11.80 -17.40 -12.37
CA VAL A 56 10.94 -17.76 -11.24
C VAL A 56 9.57 -18.09 -11.80
N GLU A 57 9.22 -19.37 -11.82
CA GLU A 57 7.88 -19.81 -12.14
C GLU A 57 6.90 -19.36 -11.04
N LYS A 58 5.77 -18.81 -11.46
CA LYS A 58 4.73 -18.32 -10.56
C LYS A 58 3.40 -18.93 -10.96
N GLN A 59 2.60 -19.29 -9.97
CA GLN A 59 1.23 -19.73 -10.20
C GLN A 59 0.41 -18.61 -10.87
N MET A 60 -0.29 -18.93 -11.97
CA MET A 60 -1.11 -17.97 -12.73
C MET A 60 -2.27 -17.40 -11.89
N HIS A 61 -2.76 -18.19 -10.93
CA HIS A 61 -3.84 -17.82 -10.02
C HIS A 61 -3.42 -18.09 -8.57
N PRO A 62 -2.63 -17.20 -7.96
CA PRO A 62 -2.24 -17.35 -6.57
C PRO A 62 -3.47 -17.16 -5.67
N GLN A 63 -3.61 -18.02 -4.66
CA GLN A 63 -4.67 -17.85 -3.66
C GLN A 63 -4.37 -16.60 -2.83
N ARG A 64 -5.36 -15.73 -2.70
CA ARG A 64 -5.25 -14.48 -1.95
C ARG A 64 -6.47 -14.27 -1.06
N VAL A 65 -6.25 -13.59 0.05
CA VAL A 65 -7.30 -13.08 0.92
C VAL A 65 -7.35 -11.58 0.74
N THR A 66 -8.54 -11.05 0.47
CA THR A 66 -8.81 -9.62 0.50
C THR A 66 -9.32 -9.26 1.87
N VAL A 67 -8.69 -8.26 2.49
CA VAL A 67 -9.11 -7.73 3.78
C VAL A 67 -9.47 -6.28 3.59
N TRP A 68 -10.62 -5.89 4.12
CA TRP A 68 -10.99 -4.50 4.31
C TRP A 68 -10.92 -4.19 5.80
N CYS A 69 -10.31 -3.06 6.16
CA CYS A 69 -10.17 -2.65 7.54
C CYS A 69 -10.30 -1.13 7.67
N GLY A 70 -10.78 -0.67 8.82
CA GLY A 70 -10.76 0.74 9.20
C GLY A 70 -10.11 0.95 10.56
N PHE A 71 -9.39 2.07 10.70
CA PHE A 71 -8.63 2.44 11.90
C PHE A 71 -8.59 3.96 12.13
#